data_AF-A0A6N8UX06-F1
#
_entry.id   AF-A0A6N8UX06-F1
#
_cell.length_a   1.000
_cell.length_b   1.000
_cell.length_c   1.000
_cell.angle_alpha   90.00
_cell.angle_beta   90.00
_cell.angle_gamma   90.00
#
_symmetry.space_group_name_H-M   'P 1'
#
loop_
_entity.id
_entity.type
_entity.pdbx_description
1 polymer ?
#
loop_
_entity_poly.entity_id
_entity_poly.type
_entity_poly.pdbx_seq_one_letter_code
_entity_poly.pdbx_strand_id
1 'polypeptide(L)'
;MPSIRASLATYLERRMGRIFLLGIISGFPWVLIGSALSLWLQEDGLSRTTIGWAGLIFGVYAFNFLWAPFIDRIRIPWLSARLGHRRAWIVVLQAIILLCLVAWSAVDPSANLVGVIAIGLVIAIASATQDITIDALRIEQIGTTEGETMAAGAAMAVVGWWTGYKLGGVVALEAAAGFQ
;
A
#
# COMPACT_ATOMS: atom_id res chain seq x y z
N MET A 1 -23.04 -27.40 -5.49
CA MET A 1 -21.97 -26.55 -6.04
C MET A 1 -22.64 -25.48 -6.91
N PRO A 2 -22.33 -24.19 -6.72
CA PRO A 2 -22.83 -23.15 -7.60
C PRO A 2 -22.40 -23.42 -9.05
N SER A 3 -23.22 -22.96 -10.00
CA SER A 3 -22.88 -22.96 -11.42
C SER A 3 -21.65 -22.07 -11.65
N ILE A 4 -20.73 -22.48 -12.54
CA ILE A 4 -19.55 -21.69 -12.94
C ILE A 4 -19.95 -20.24 -13.31
N ARG A 5 -21.10 -20.08 -13.97
CA ARG A 5 -21.63 -18.77 -14.34
C ARG A 5 -22.00 -17.92 -13.13
N ALA A 6 -22.56 -18.53 -12.09
CA ALA A 6 -22.90 -17.84 -10.85
C ALA A 6 -21.63 -17.42 -10.09
N SER A 7 -20.63 -18.29 -10.03
CA SER A 7 -19.33 -17.96 -9.40
C SER A 7 -18.61 -16.83 -10.14
N LEU A 8 -18.64 -16.81 -11.49
CA LEU A 8 -18.06 -15.71 -12.28
C LEU A 8 -18.83 -14.40 -12.12
N ALA A 9 -20.16 -14.46 -11.96
CA ALA A 9 -20.97 -13.27 -11.76
C ALA A 9 -20.56 -12.50 -10.49
N THR A 10 -20.18 -13.20 -9.42
CA THR A 10 -19.69 -12.60 -8.17
C THR A 10 -18.47 -11.70 -8.40
N TYR A 11 -17.55 -12.08 -9.29
CA TYR A 11 -16.35 -11.29 -9.60
C TYR A 11 -16.66 -10.01 -10.40
N LEU A 12 -17.79 -9.96 -11.11
CA LEU A 12 -18.19 -8.83 -11.95
C LEU A 12 -19.01 -7.77 -11.21
N GLU A 13 -19.28 -7.98 -9.92
CA GLU A 13 -20.04 -7.04 -9.13
C GLU A 13 -19.27 -5.72 -8.95
N ARG A 14 -20.00 -4.59 -8.92
CA ARG A 14 -19.41 -3.25 -8.76
C ARG A 14 -18.56 -3.09 -7.49
N ARG A 15 -18.80 -3.90 -6.45
CA ARG A 15 -17.99 -3.91 -5.23
C ARG A 15 -16.61 -4.53 -5.46
N MET A 16 -16.49 -5.54 -6.31
CA MET A 16 -15.21 -6.18 -6.64
C MET A 16 -14.27 -5.25 -7.35
N GLY A 17 -14.78 -4.44 -8.30
CA GLY A 17 -13.99 -3.38 -8.93
C GLY A 17 -13.43 -2.37 -7.92
N ARG A 18 -14.21 -1.98 -6.90
CA ARG A 18 -13.73 -1.09 -5.83
C ARG A 18 -12.65 -1.75 -4.98
N ILE A 19 -12.83 -3.01 -4.60
CA ILE A 19 -11.85 -3.77 -3.81
C ILE A 19 -10.55 -3.95 -4.60
N PHE A 20 -10.65 -4.24 -5.90
CA PHE A 20 -9.50 -4.32 -6.80
C PHE A 20 -8.70 -3.01 -6.86
N LEU A 21 -9.39 -1.87 -7.04
CA LEU A 21 -8.74 -0.55 -7.04
C LEU A 21 -8.08 -0.22 -5.71
N LEU A 22 -8.70 -0.59 -4.59
CA LEU A 22 -8.09 -0.46 -3.26
C LEU A 22 -6.85 -1.37 -3.13
N GLY A 23 -6.89 -2.58 -3.68
CA GLY A 23 -5.72 -3.45 -3.77
C GLY A 23 -4.57 -2.79 -4.53
N ILE A 24 -4.83 -2.18 -5.68
CA ILE A 24 -3.82 -1.45 -6.47
C ILE A 24 -3.17 -0.34 -5.63
N ILE A 25 -3.99 0.45 -4.94
CA ILE A 25 -3.54 1.52 -4.05
C ILE A 25 -2.62 0.98 -2.93
N SER A 26 -2.93 -0.20 -2.39
CA SER A 26 -2.17 -0.86 -1.33
C SER A 26 -0.83 -1.44 -1.81
N GLY A 27 -0.77 -1.98 -3.04
CA GLY A 27 0.46 -2.55 -3.59
C GLY A 27 1.50 -1.53 -4.04
N PHE A 28 1.07 -0.32 -4.41
CA PHE A 28 1.94 0.71 -4.98
C PHE A 28 3.06 1.21 -4.04
N PRO A 29 2.84 1.53 -2.76
CA PRO A 29 3.91 1.98 -1.87
C PRO A 29 5.01 0.93 -1.71
N TRP A 30 4.65 -0.36 -1.71
CA TRP A 30 5.59 -1.46 -1.52
C TRP A 30 6.66 -1.49 -2.62
N VAL A 31 6.29 -1.22 -3.89
CA VAL A 31 7.27 -1.19 -4.98
C VAL A 31 8.25 -0.02 -4.85
N LEU A 32 7.81 1.11 -4.30
CA LEU A 32 8.65 2.29 -4.10
C LEU A 32 9.73 2.03 -3.05
N ILE A 33 9.33 1.54 -1.87
CA ILE A 33 10.28 1.30 -0.77
C ILE A 33 11.05 -0.02 -0.92
N GLY A 34 10.62 -0.91 -1.82
CA GLY A 34 11.26 -2.19 -2.08
C GLY A 34 12.19 -2.13 -3.27
N SER A 35 11.60 -2.17 -4.46
CA SER A 35 12.35 -2.27 -5.71
C SER A 35 13.04 -0.95 -6.05
N ALA A 36 12.33 0.18 -6.01
CA ALA A 36 12.90 1.46 -6.42
C ALA A 36 13.99 1.94 -5.45
N LEU A 37 13.75 1.85 -4.13
CA LEU A 37 14.78 2.18 -3.13
C LEU A 37 16.03 1.31 -3.26
N SER A 38 15.87 -0.01 -3.42
CA SER A 38 17.01 -0.91 -3.53
C SER A 38 17.85 -0.62 -4.76
N LEU A 39 17.20 -0.33 -5.90
CA LEU A 39 17.87 0.05 -7.13
C LEU A 39 18.59 1.39 -6.96
N TRP A 40 17.92 2.40 -6.41
CA TRP A 40 18.50 3.72 -6.20
C TRP A 40 19.73 3.69 -5.30
N LEU A 41 19.67 2.99 -4.16
CA LEU A 41 20.84 2.81 -3.30
C LEU A 41 21.97 2.06 -4.00
N GLN A 42 21.65 1.11 -4.88
CA GLN A 42 22.64 0.39 -5.65
C GLN A 42 23.34 1.29 -6.69
N GLU A 43 22.58 2.15 -7.37
CA GLU A 43 23.09 3.10 -8.37
C GLU A 43 24.02 4.15 -7.72
N ASP A 44 23.70 4.60 -6.51
CA ASP A 44 24.55 5.50 -5.73
C ASP A 44 25.76 4.79 -5.07
N GLY A 45 25.98 3.53 -5.41
CA GLY A 45 27.19 2.77 -5.03
C GLY A 45 27.18 2.21 -3.62
N LEU A 46 26.03 2.19 -2.93
CA LEU A 46 25.92 1.65 -1.58
C LEU A 46 26.11 0.12 -1.58
N SER A 47 26.70 -0.40 -0.50
CA SER A 47 26.98 -1.84 -0.38
C SER A 47 25.70 -2.68 -0.30
N ARG A 48 25.76 -3.93 -0.79
CA ARG A 48 24.64 -4.89 -0.65
C ARG A 48 24.21 -5.10 0.81
N THR A 49 25.16 -5.04 1.74
CA THR A 49 24.88 -5.13 3.18
C THR A 49 24.06 -3.94 3.64
N THR A 50 24.42 -2.72 3.21
CA THR A 50 23.67 -1.49 3.52
C THR A 50 22.25 -1.55 2.97
N ILE A 51 22.09 -2.01 1.73
CA ILE A 51 20.77 -2.20 1.09
C ILE A 51 19.94 -3.23 1.88
N GLY A 52 20.57 -4.33 2.30
CA GLY A 52 19.93 -5.33 3.16
C GLY A 52 19.44 -4.76 4.49
N TRP A 53 20.25 -3.91 5.14
CA TRP A 53 19.84 -3.20 6.35
C TRP A 53 18.71 -2.20 6.11
N ALA A 54 18.74 -1.46 4.99
CA ALA A 54 17.65 -0.57 4.60
C ALA A 54 16.33 -1.33 4.42
N GLY A 55 16.38 -2.58 3.93
CA GLY A 55 15.22 -3.47 3.83
C GLY A 55 14.53 -3.78 5.17
N LEU A 56 15.15 -3.52 6.33
CA LEU A 56 14.49 -3.72 7.63
C LEU A 56 13.28 -2.81 7.85
N ILE A 57 13.11 -1.75 7.06
CA ILE A 57 11.88 -0.94 7.08
C ILE A 57 10.63 -1.79 6.85
N PHE A 58 10.74 -2.91 6.12
CA PHE A 58 9.63 -3.84 5.90
C PHE A 58 9.22 -4.61 7.16
N GLY A 59 10.03 -4.60 8.21
CA GLY A 59 9.69 -5.22 9.49
C GLY A 59 8.36 -4.71 10.03
N VAL A 60 7.98 -3.45 9.75
CA VAL A 60 6.72 -2.85 10.20
C VAL A 60 5.48 -3.59 9.73
N TYR A 61 5.51 -4.24 8.57
CA TYR A 61 4.38 -5.02 8.06
C TYR A 61 4.14 -6.28 8.90
N ALA A 62 5.17 -6.83 9.55
CA ALA A 62 5.04 -8.05 10.35
C ALA A 62 4.25 -7.84 11.66
N PHE A 63 4.17 -6.60 12.15
CA PHE A 63 3.53 -6.26 13.42
C PHE A 63 2.49 -5.14 13.30
N ASN A 64 2.03 -4.83 12.09
CA ASN A 64 1.04 -3.77 11.83
C ASN A 64 -0.31 -3.98 12.52
N PHE A 65 -0.65 -5.23 12.83
CA PHE A 65 -1.84 -5.58 13.60
C PHE A 65 -1.84 -4.98 15.02
N LEU A 66 -0.66 -4.68 15.59
CA LEU A 66 -0.55 -4.14 16.95
C LEU A 66 -1.23 -2.76 17.08
N TRP A 67 -1.22 -1.96 16.03
CA TRP A 67 -1.84 -0.63 16.06
C TRP A 67 -3.20 -0.54 15.35
N ALA A 68 -3.68 -1.62 14.76
CA ALA A 68 -5.02 -1.68 14.17
C ALA A 68 -6.14 -1.20 15.12
N PRO A 69 -6.14 -1.55 16.43
CA PRO A 69 -7.16 -1.06 17.37
C PRO A 69 -7.17 0.47 17.53
N PHE A 70 -6.04 1.15 17.34
CA PHE A 70 -5.99 2.60 17.38
C PHE A 70 -6.66 3.20 16.15
N ILE A 71 -6.39 2.65 14.97
CA ILE A 71 -7.02 3.07 13.71
C ILE A 71 -8.53 2.86 13.77
N ASP A 72 -9.00 1.79 14.40
CA ASP A 72 -10.43 1.51 14.58
C ASP A 72 -11.14 2.56 15.47
N ARG A 73 -10.44 3.10 16.47
CA ARG A 73 -11.02 4.00 17.48
C ARG A 73 -10.86 5.48 17.13
N ILE A 74 -9.75 5.86 16.50
CA ILE A 74 -9.41 7.26 16.24
C ILE A 74 -10.10 7.72 14.96
N ARG A 75 -11.09 8.60 15.10
CA ARG A 75 -11.75 9.24 13.96
C ARG A 75 -10.98 10.48 13.53
N ILE A 76 -10.79 10.66 12.22
CA ILE A 76 -10.18 11.87 11.66
C ILE A 76 -11.25 12.97 11.66
N PRO A 77 -11.07 14.06 12.42
CA PRO A 77 -12.04 15.15 12.48
C PRO A 77 -12.36 15.68 11.08
N TRP A 78 -13.63 16.05 10.86
CA TRP A 78 -14.18 16.54 9.58
C TRP A 78 -14.18 15.52 8.42
N LEU A 79 -13.06 14.85 8.13
CA LEU A 79 -12.94 13.93 7.00
C LEU A 79 -13.73 12.65 7.20
N SER A 80 -13.70 12.07 8.41
CA SER A 80 -14.50 10.87 8.72
C SER A 80 -16.00 11.13 8.63
N ALA A 81 -16.45 12.37 8.89
CA ALA A 81 -17.87 12.74 8.74
C ALA A 81 -18.30 12.84 7.26
N ARG A 82 -17.38 13.19 6.35
CA ARG A 82 -17.66 13.34 4.91
C ARG A 82 -17.51 12.05 4.12
N LEU A 83 -16.47 11.27 4.39
CA LEU A 83 -16.09 10.11 3.58
C LEU A 83 -16.37 8.77 4.27
N GLY A 84 -16.65 8.78 5.57
CA GLY A 84 -16.66 7.60 6.41
C GLY A 84 -15.28 7.32 7.02
N HIS A 85 -15.28 6.52 8.09
CA HIS A 85 -14.12 6.28 8.94
C HIS A 85 -12.90 5.75 8.18
N ARG A 86 -13.03 4.59 7.52
CA ARG A 86 -11.93 3.92 6.80
C ARG A 86 -11.41 4.73 5.63
N ARG A 87 -12.32 5.33 4.84
CA ARG A 87 -11.96 6.09 3.64
C ARG A 87 -11.18 7.35 4.00
N ALA A 88 -11.54 8.01 5.10
CA ALA A 88 -10.79 9.14 5.62
C ALA A 88 -9.34 8.76 5.97
N TRP A 89 -9.14 7.62 6.63
CA TRP A 89 -7.81 7.10 6.94
C TRP A 89 -6.98 6.82 5.69
N ILE A 90 -7.56 6.13 4.70
CA ILE A 90 -6.86 5.83 3.44
C ILE A 90 -6.39 7.12 2.75
N VAL A 91 -7.24 8.15 2.69
CA VAL A 91 -6.89 9.44 2.08
C VAL A 91 -5.75 10.13 2.82
N VAL A 92 -5.78 10.14 4.17
CA VAL A 92 -4.70 10.73 4.97
C VAL A 92 -3.39 9.98 4.80
N LEU A 93 -3.42 8.64 4.81
CA LEU A 93 -2.23 7.81 4.64
C LEU A 93 -1.61 7.99 3.25
N GLN A 94 -2.43 8.09 2.20
CA GLN A 94 -1.95 8.45 0.87
C GLN A 94 -1.31 9.84 0.83
N ALA A 95 -1.91 10.83 1.48
CA ALA A 95 -1.32 12.18 1.54
C ALA A 95 0.04 12.16 2.25
N ILE A 96 0.17 11.40 3.34
CA ILE A 96 1.45 11.21 4.04
C ILE A 96 2.48 10.56 3.12
N ILE A 97 2.11 9.47 2.42
CA ILE A 97 3.01 8.81 1.47
C ILE A 97 3.46 9.79 0.37
N LEU A 98 2.53 10.55 -0.21
CA LEU A 98 2.86 11.55 -1.24
C LEU A 98 3.82 12.61 -0.73
N LEU A 99 3.58 13.16 0.47
CA LEU A 99 4.47 14.14 1.09
C LEU A 99 5.86 13.56 1.36
N CYS A 100 5.93 12.30 1.79
CA CYS A 100 7.20 11.61 1.99
C CYS A 100 7.96 11.43 0.67
N LEU A 101 7.28 11.09 -0.43
CA LEU A 101 7.91 10.97 -1.75
C LEU A 101 8.46 12.31 -2.25
N VAL A 102 7.73 13.42 -2.02
CA VAL A 102 8.23 14.77 -2.32
C VAL A 102 9.42 15.13 -1.44
N ALA A 103 9.41 14.75 -0.17
CA ALA A 103 10.58 14.94 0.70
C ALA A 103 11.77 14.08 0.24
N TRP A 104 11.51 12.86 -0.25
CA TRP A 104 12.54 11.95 -0.71
C TRP A 104 13.30 12.48 -1.91
N SER A 105 12.62 13.19 -2.82
CA SER A 105 13.29 13.80 -3.98
C SER A 105 14.22 14.96 -3.64
N ALA A 106 14.25 15.41 -2.38
CA ALA A 106 15.16 16.46 -1.90
C ALA A 106 16.34 15.90 -1.08
N VAL A 107 16.46 14.57 -0.92
CA VAL A 107 17.52 13.94 -0.12
C VAL A 107 18.42 13.09 -1.00
N ASP A 108 19.72 13.32 -0.90
CA ASP A 108 20.76 12.50 -1.52
C ASP A 108 21.19 11.39 -0.53
N PRO A 109 21.12 10.09 -0.89
CA PRO A 109 21.46 8.98 -0.01
C PRO A 109 22.97 8.87 0.21
N SER A 110 23.80 9.38 -0.70
CA SER A 110 25.25 9.45 -0.51
C SER A 110 25.63 10.46 0.57
N ALA A 111 24.84 11.55 0.68
CA ALA A 111 25.03 12.58 1.70
C ALA A 111 24.30 12.26 3.02
N ASN A 112 23.11 11.66 2.96
CA ASN A 112 22.24 11.44 4.12
C ASN A 112 21.40 10.15 4.02
N LEU A 113 22.08 9.00 4.08
CA LEU A 113 21.44 7.69 4.10
C LEU A 113 20.40 7.54 5.24
N VAL A 114 20.67 8.09 6.42
CA VAL A 114 19.76 8.00 7.57
C VAL A 114 18.43 8.70 7.26
N GLY A 115 18.47 9.87 6.63
CA GLY A 115 17.28 10.59 6.18
C GLY A 115 16.47 9.80 5.17
N VAL A 116 17.14 9.19 4.19
CA VAL A 116 16.51 8.32 3.18
C VAL A 116 15.80 7.12 3.82
N ILE A 117 16.46 6.43 4.75
CA ILE A 117 15.86 5.28 5.45
C ILE A 117 14.72 5.73 6.38
N ALA A 118 14.86 6.86 7.07
CA ALA A 118 13.82 7.39 7.94
C ALA A 118 12.53 7.74 7.17
N ILE A 119 12.66 8.41 6.02
CA ILE A 119 11.53 8.69 5.13
C ILE A 119 10.92 7.38 4.61
N GLY A 120 11.76 6.44 4.16
CA GLY A 120 11.31 5.10 3.73
C GLY A 120 10.54 4.36 4.82
N LEU A 121 10.97 4.46 6.08
CA LEU A 121 10.29 3.88 7.23
C LEU A 121 8.92 4.52 7.48
N VAL A 122 8.80 5.85 7.35
CA VAL A 122 7.50 6.54 7.46
C VAL A 122 6.55 6.09 6.36
N ILE A 123 7.03 5.94 5.11
CA ILE A 123 6.25 5.38 4.01
C ILE A 123 5.82 3.95 4.31
N ALA A 124 6.71 3.12 4.84
CA ALA A 124 6.41 1.73 5.20
C ALA A 124 5.33 1.65 6.30
N ILE A 125 5.42 2.48 7.34
CA ILE A 125 4.41 2.55 8.41
C ILE A 125 3.06 3.02 7.86
N ALA A 126 3.06 4.09 7.05
CA ALA A 126 1.85 4.62 6.44
C ALA A 126 1.19 3.60 5.50
N SER A 127 1.98 2.91 4.68
CA SER A 127 1.50 1.84 3.80
C SER A 127 0.97 0.64 4.58
N ALA A 128 1.70 0.14 5.58
CA ALA A 128 1.24 -0.99 6.40
C ALA A 128 -0.05 -0.64 7.16
N THR A 129 -0.22 0.62 7.57
CA THR A 129 -1.46 1.13 8.17
C THR A 129 -2.58 1.25 7.14
N GLN A 130 -2.25 1.58 5.90
CA GLN A 130 -3.22 1.64 4.81
C GLN A 130 -3.75 0.26 4.48
N ASP A 131 -2.90 -0.77 4.47
CA ASP A 131 -3.27 -2.16 4.19
C ASP A 131 -4.30 -2.68 5.19
N ILE A 132 -4.04 -2.56 6.49
CA ILE A 132 -5.00 -2.97 7.53
C ILE A 132 -6.32 -2.18 7.44
N THR A 133 -6.26 -0.91 7.03
CA THR A 133 -7.46 -0.07 6.86
C THR A 133 -8.29 -0.51 5.66
N ILE A 134 -7.62 -0.88 4.56
CA ILE A 134 -8.25 -1.39 3.33
C ILE A 134 -8.85 -2.77 3.59
N ASP A 135 -8.15 -3.64 4.31
CA ASP A 135 -8.67 -4.96 4.69
C ASP A 135 -9.94 -4.84 5.52
N ALA A 136 -9.96 -3.93 6.51
CA ALA A 136 -11.16 -3.67 7.29
C ALA A 136 -12.30 -3.08 6.44
N LEU A 137 -12.01 -2.12 5.56
CA LEU A 137 -13.00 -1.55 4.64
C LEU A 137 -13.59 -2.61 3.69
N ARG A 138 -12.78 -3.57 3.22
CA ARG A 138 -13.24 -4.68 2.38
C ARG A 138 -14.26 -5.54 3.13
N ILE A 139 -13.95 -5.93 4.37
CA ILE A 139 -14.83 -6.74 5.21
C ILE A 139 -16.15 -6.00 5.47
N GLU A 140 -16.09 -4.71 5.81
CA GLU A 140 -17.26 -3.86 6.03
C GLU A 140 -18.13 -3.70 4.78
N GLN A 141 -17.56 -3.74 3.57
CA GLN A 141 -18.29 -3.59 2.31
C GLN A 141 -19.00 -4.86 1.83
N ILE A 142 -18.47 -6.03 2.16
CA ILE A 142 -19.04 -7.32 1.72
C ILE A 142 -20.09 -7.82 2.71
N GLY A 143 -19.89 -7.58 4.01
CA GLY A 143 -20.75 -8.11 5.07
C GLY A 143 -20.40 -9.56 5.45
N THR A 144 -20.65 -9.92 6.71
CA THR A 144 -20.18 -11.19 7.31
C THR A 144 -20.98 -12.42 6.88
N THR A 145 -22.14 -12.25 6.25
CA THR A 145 -23.05 -13.33 5.84
C THR A 145 -22.84 -13.80 4.40
N GLU A 146 -21.94 -13.18 3.63
CA GLU A 146 -21.70 -13.50 2.22
C GLU A 146 -20.39 -14.29 1.99
N GLY A 147 -20.34 -15.55 2.45
CA GLY A 147 -19.10 -16.35 2.44
C GLY A 147 -18.39 -16.49 1.08
N GLU A 148 -19.13 -16.75 0.00
CA GLU A 148 -18.54 -16.84 -1.36
C GLU A 148 -18.03 -15.46 -1.85
N THR A 149 -18.77 -14.39 -1.56
CA THR A 149 -18.38 -13.01 -1.88
C THR A 149 -17.13 -12.59 -1.11
N MET A 150 -16.98 -13.01 0.14
CA MET A 150 -15.80 -12.73 0.96
C MET A 150 -14.53 -13.32 0.35
N ALA A 151 -14.59 -14.57 -0.13
CA ALA A 151 -13.48 -15.21 -0.81
C ALA A 151 -13.13 -14.50 -2.13
N ALA A 152 -14.13 -14.17 -2.94
CA ALA A 152 -13.93 -13.40 -4.17
C ALA A 152 -13.31 -12.02 -3.89
N GLY A 153 -13.78 -11.32 -2.86
CA GLY A 153 -13.24 -10.04 -2.43
C GLY A 153 -11.78 -10.11 -1.99
N ALA A 154 -11.40 -11.14 -1.21
CA ALA A 154 -10.01 -11.37 -0.84
C ALA A 154 -9.13 -11.62 -2.08
N ALA A 155 -9.60 -12.44 -3.02
CA ALA A 155 -8.90 -12.68 -4.28
C ALA A 155 -8.71 -11.39 -5.09
N MET A 156 -9.76 -10.59 -5.23
CA MET A 156 -9.68 -9.30 -5.95
C MET A 156 -8.74 -8.30 -5.28
N ALA A 157 -8.68 -8.28 -3.96
CA ALA A 157 -7.73 -7.44 -3.22
C ALA A 157 -6.27 -7.87 -3.51
N VAL A 158 -5.99 -9.18 -3.47
CA VAL A 158 -4.64 -9.72 -3.74
C VAL A 158 -4.23 -9.48 -5.19
N VAL A 159 -5.13 -9.74 -6.15
CA VAL A 159 -4.85 -9.47 -7.57
C VAL A 159 -4.60 -7.98 -7.78
N GLY A 160 -5.44 -7.13 -7.19
CA GLY A 160 -5.25 -5.67 -7.21
C GLY A 160 -3.89 -5.26 -6.63
N TRP A 161 -3.49 -5.82 -5.49
CA TRP A 161 -2.20 -5.57 -4.86
C TRP A 161 -1.04 -5.89 -5.80
N TRP A 162 -1.03 -7.07 -6.41
CA TRP A 162 0.00 -7.45 -7.38
C TRP A 162 -0.01 -6.57 -8.63
N THR A 163 -1.19 -6.15 -9.09
CA THR A 163 -1.32 -5.20 -10.20
C THR A 163 -0.69 -3.85 -9.84
N GLY A 164 -0.99 -3.30 -8.65
CA GLY A 164 -0.41 -2.04 -8.18
C GLY A 164 1.10 -2.12 -8.00
N TYR A 165 1.60 -3.21 -7.43
CA TYR A 165 3.04 -3.47 -7.29
C TYR A 165 3.74 -3.49 -8.67
N LYS A 166 3.23 -4.28 -9.62
CA LYS A 166 3.87 -4.44 -10.94
C LYS A 166 3.75 -3.18 -11.81
N LEU A 167 2.54 -2.63 -11.95
CA LEU A 167 2.33 -1.42 -12.75
C LEU A 167 3.03 -0.22 -12.13
N GLY A 168 2.99 -0.10 -10.80
CA GLY A 168 3.76 0.91 -10.08
C GLY A 168 5.25 0.80 -10.35
N GLY A 169 5.79 -0.42 -10.38
CA GLY A 169 7.19 -0.67 -10.72
C GLY A 169 7.53 -0.24 -12.14
N VAL A 170 6.70 -0.61 -13.12
CA VAL A 170 6.88 -0.17 -14.52
C VAL A 170 6.87 1.36 -14.59
N VAL A 171 5.86 2.01 -14.01
CA VAL A 171 5.76 3.48 -14.03
C VAL A 171 6.96 4.14 -13.36
N ALA A 172 7.40 3.63 -12.20
CA ALA A 172 8.54 4.19 -11.48
C ALA A 172 9.86 4.06 -12.27
N LEU A 173 10.10 2.89 -12.87
CA LEU A 173 11.32 2.62 -13.63
C LEU A 173 11.35 3.37 -14.96
N GLU A 174 10.24 3.40 -15.69
CA GLU A 174 10.14 4.15 -16.96
C GLU A 174 10.25 5.66 -16.71
N ALA A 175 9.63 6.17 -15.63
CA ALA A 175 9.80 7.56 -15.25
C ALA A 175 11.26 7.88 -14.94
N ALA A 176 11.96 7.02 -14.18
CA ALA A 176 13.39 7.19 -13.89
C ALA A 176 14.24 7.21 -15.16
N ALA A 177 13.99 6.30 -16.11
CA ALA A 177 14.69 6.26 -17.40
C ALA A 177 14.46 7.53 -18.24
N GLY A 178 13.29 8.18 -18.12
CA GLY A 178 12.99 9.43 -18.83
C GLY A 178 13.70 10.67 -18.28
N PHE A 179 14.32 10.61 -17.10
CA PHE A 179 15.07 11.72 -16.49
C PHE A 179 16.59 11.59 -16.64
N GLN A 180 17.10 10.50 -17.25
CA GLN A 180 18.50 10.28 -17.59
C GLN A 180 18.80 10.76 -19.02
#